data_AF-A0A1F8PLA4-F1
#
_entry.id   AF-A0A1F8PLA4-F1
#
_cell.length_a   1.000
_cell.length_b   1.000
_cell.length_c   1.000
_cell.angle_alpha   90.00
_cell.angle_beta   90.00
_cell.angle_gamma   90.00
#
_symmetry.space_group_name_H-M   'P 1'
#
loop_
_entity.id
_entity.type
_entity.pdbx_description
1 polymer ?
#
loop_
_entity_poly.entity_id
_entity_poly.type
_entity_poly.pdbx_seq_one_letter_code
_entity_poly.pdbx_strand_id
1 'polypeptide(L)'
;MVNPSKWQAIKKGASWQIQTRDSKTVAVIENGKEAEEYAKLIAASPYLLEALKAMVELIGDEDLPDNGELSGAAICDMARSAITLVG
;
A
#
# COMPACT_ATOMS: atom_id res chain seq x y z
N MET A 1 12.02 8.58 -11.41
CA MET A 1 10.71 8.60 -10.71
C MET A 1 9.86 7.48 -11.25
N VAL A 2 9.66 6.42 -10.46
CA VAL A 2 8.70 5.35 -10.77
C VAL A 2 7.31 5.97 -10.65
N ASN A 3 6.54 5.93 -11.73
CA ASN A 3 5.15 6.37 -11.71
C ASN A 3 4.35 5.21 -11.09
N PRO A 4 3.82 5.32 -9.85
CA PRO A 4 3.21 4.19 -9.18
C PRO A 4 2.09 3.63 -10.06
N SER A 5 2.12 2.31 -10.25
CA SER A 5 1.17 1.54 -11.03
C SER A 5 -0.24 1.91 -10.60
N LYS A 6 -0.93 2.75 -11.39
CA LYS A 6 -2.28 3.21 -11.06
C LYS A 6 -3.25 2.04 -11.11
N TRP A 7 -3.47 1.41 -9.97
CA TRP A 7 -4.57 0.47 -9.80
C TRP A 7 -5.87 1.24 -9.66
N GLN A 8 -6.97 0.65 -10.13
CA GLN A 8 -8.30 1.24 -10.10
C GLN A 8 -9.31 0.21 -9.59
N ALA A 9 -10.17 0.65 -8.67
CA ALA A 9 -11.33 -0.11 -8.23
C ALA A 9 -12.51 0.19 -9.16
N ILE A 10 -13.01 -0.82 -9.85
CA ILE A 10 -14.11 -0.71 -10.81
C ILE A 10 -15.26 -1.60 -10.37
N LYS A 11 -16.45 -1.03 -10.21
CA LYS A 11 -17.66 -1.79 -9.91
C LYS A 11 -18.15 -2.52 -11.16
N LYS A 12 -18.35 -3.84 -11.07
CA LYS A 12 -18.86 -4.72 -12.14
C LYS A 12 -20.03 -5.54 -11.60
N GLY A 13 -21.24 -5.04 -11.82
CA GLY A 13 -22.44 -5.65 -11.25
C GLY A 13 -22.42 -5.57 -9.72
N ALA A 14 -22.40 -6.74 -9.07
CA ALA A 14 -22.39 -6.87 -7.61
C ALA A 14 -20.97 -6.92 -7.01
N SER A 15 -19.92 -7.10 -7.82
CA SER A 15 -18.53 -7.21 -7.35
C SER A 15 -17.69 -6.00 -7.73
N TRP A 16 -16.54 -5.87 -7.09
CA TRP A 16 -15.51 -4.89 -7.43
C TRP A 16 -14.30 -5.60 -8.03
N GLN A 17 -13.72 -5.02 -9.08
CA GLN A 17 -12.49 -5.49 -9.69
C GLN A 17 -11.38 -4.46 -9.47
N ILE A 18 -10.21 -4.95 -9.09
CA ILE A 18 -9.00 -4.14 -9.06
C ILE A 18 -8.26 -4.39 -10.36
N GLN A 19 -8.08 -3.32 -11.13
CA GLN A 19 -7.41 -3.38 -12.41
C GLN A 19 -6.16 -2.52 -12.41
N THR A 20 -5.12 -2.98 -13.07
CA THR A 20 -3.93 -2.20 -13.39
C THR A 20 -4.24 -1.16 -14.50
N ARG A 21 -3.27 -0.30 -14.80
CA ARG A 21 -3.39 0.72 -15.86
C ARG A 21 -3.69 0.14 -17.25
N ASP A 22 -3.18 -1.05 -17.55
CA ASP A 22 -3.43 -1.82 -18.78
C ASP A 22 -4.72 -2.65 -18.72
N SER A 23 -5.61 -2.36 -17.77
CA SER A 23 -6.91 -3.01 -17.59
C SER A 23 -6.83 -4.51 -17.26
N LYS A 24 -5.67 -5.00 -16.81
CA LYS A 24 -5.53 -6.36 -16.30
C LYS A 24 -6.11 -6.44 -14.89
N THR A 25 -7.05 -7.36 -14.68
CA THR A 25 -7.61 -7.63 -13.35
C THR A 25 -6.58 -8.36 -12.49
N VAL A 26 -6.32 -7.83 -11.30
CA VAL A 26 -5.40 -8.39 -10.31
C VAL A 26 -6.10 -8.91 -9.06
N ALA A 27 -7.31 -8.41 -8.77
CA ALA A 27 -8.14 -8.89 -7.68
C ALA A 27 -9.62 -8.68 -7.97
N VAL A 28 -10.46 -9.50 -7.33
CA VAL A 28 -11.92 -9.36 -7.33
C VAL A 28 -12.40 -9.42 -5.89
N ILE A 29 -13.21 -8.45 -5.49
CA ILE A 29 -13.89 -8.41 -4.19
C ILE A 29 -15.36 -8.72 -4.45
N GLU A 30 -15.84 -9.83 -3.91
CA GLU A 30 -17.23 -10.22 -4.00
C GLU A 30 -18.14 -9.26 -3.21
N ASN A 31 -19.44 -9.33 -3.48
CA ASN A 31 -20.41 -8.42 -2.89
C ASN A 31 -20.42 -8.54 -1.35
N GLY A 32 -20.49 -7.39 -0.68
CA GLY A 32 -20.46 -7.31 0.78
C GLY A 32 -20.61 -5.88 1.24
N LYS A 33 -20.96 -5.69 2.52
CA LYS A 33 -21.21 -4.37 3.11
C LYS A 33 -20.00 -3.42 2.96
N GLU A 34 -18.78 -3.97 3.00
CA GLU A 34 -17.52 -3.22 2.97
C GLU A 34 -16.74 -3.42 1.65
N ALA A 35 -17.36 -4.05 0.64
CA ALA A 35 -16.67 -4.43 -0.60
C ALA A 35 -16.09 -3.22 -1.35
N GLU A 36 -16.77 -2.07 -1.31
CA GLU A 36 -16.29 -0.83 -1.90
C GLU A 36 -15.07 -0.27 -1.16
N GLU A 37 -15.08 -0.29 0.17
CA GLU A 37 -13.99 0.22 1.01
C GLU A 37 -12.74 -0.64 0.83
N TYR A 38 -12.89 -1.96 0.87
CA TYR A 38 -11.81 -2.90 0.59
C TYR A 38 -11.26 -2.72 -0.82
N ALA A 39 -12.13 -2.51 -1.82
CA ALA A 39 -11.67 -2.29 -3.18
C ALA A 39 -10.82 -1.03 -3.31
N LYS A 40 -11.25 0.08 -2.68
CA LYS A 40 -10.48 1.33 -2.66
C LYS A 40 -9.15 1.17 -1.93
N LEU A 41 -9.13 0.47 -0.80
CA LEU A 41 -7.92 0.20 -0.03
C LEU A 41 -6.90 -0.60 -0.84
N ILE A 42 -7.34 -1.69 -1.49
CA ILE A 42 -6.47 -2.51 -2.34
C ILE A 42 -5.95 -1.69 -3.53
N ALA A 43 -6.79 -0.88 -4.18
CA ALA A 43 -6.35 -0.02 -5.28
C ALA A 43 -5.32 1.04 -4.84
N ALA A 44 -5.36 1.49 -3.58
CA ALA A 44 -4.39 2.43 -3.01
C ALA A 44 -3.07 1.76 -2.58
N SER A 45 -3.07 0.44 -2.39
CA SER A 45 -1.91 -0.29 -1.84
C SER A 45 -0.58 -0.09 -2.58
N PRO A 46 -0.51 0.05 -3.93
CA PRO A 46 0.77 0.34 -4.58
C PRO A 46 1.34 1.71 -4.18
N TYR A 47 0.49 2.72 -3.96
CA TYR A 47 0.95 4.03 -3.51
C TYR A 47 1.49 3.97 -2.09
N LEU A 48 0.82 3.21 -1.21
CA LEU A 48 1.26 3.03 0.16
C LEU A 48 2.62 2.32 0.20
N LEU A 49 2.82 1.28 -0.62
CA LEU A 49 4.10 0.58 -0.72
C LEU A 49 5.22 1.50 -1.20
N GLU A 50 4.98 2.29 -2.25
CA GLU A 50 6.00 3.22 -2.76
C GLU A 50 6.29 4.35 -1.76
N ALA A 51 5.29 4.82 -1.01
CA ALA A 51 5.49 5.78 0.07
C ALA A 51 6.33 5.18 1.21
N LEU A 52 6.11 3.93 1.59
CA LEU A 52 6.92 3.23 2.59
C LEU A 52 8.36 3.03 2.12
N LYS A 53 8.58 2.64 0.86
CA LYS A 53 9.93 2.54 0.28
C LYS A 53 10.67 3.87 0.30
N ALA A 54 10.03 4.93 -0.18
CA ALA A 54 10.60 6.27 -0.17
C ALA A 54 10.89 6.75 1.26
N MET A 55 10.02 6.43 2.21
CA MET A 55 10.24 6.73 3.62
C MET A 55 11.50 6.03 4.15
N VAL A 56 11.66 4.72 3.91
CA VAL A 56 12.86 3.98 4.33
C VAL A 56 14.13 4.51 3.65
N GLU A 57 14.08 4.84 2.35
CA GLU A 57 15.19 5.46 1.63
C GLU A 57 15.60 6.82 2.23
N LEU A 58 14.63 7.62 2.69
CA LEU A 58 14.89 8.93 3.32
C LEU A 58 15.49 8.82 4.72
N ILE A 59 15.09 7.80 5.50
CA ILE A 59 15.63 7.55 6.84
C ILE A 59 17.03 6.94 6.76
N GLY A 60 17.27 6.07 5.77
CA GLY A 60 18.51 5.30 5.65
C GLY A 60 18.61 4.14 6.66
N ASP A 61 19.84 3.66 6.86
CA ASP A 61 20.14 2.54 7.74
C ASP A 61 20.36 2.96 9.21
N GLU A 62 20.46 4.26 9.48
CA GLU A 62 20.64 4.77 10.84
C GLU A 62 19.28 4.86 11.55
N ASP A 63 19.21 4.31 12.76
CA ASP A 63 18.01 4.41 13.57
C ASP A 63 17.81 5.84 14.06
N LEU A 64 16.57 6.33 13.96
CA LEU A 64 16.21 7.60 14.56
C LEU A 64 16.42 7.50 16.08
N PRO A 65 17.02 8.53 16.72
CA PRO A 65 17.24 8.51 18.16
C PRO A 65 15.92 8.33 18.90
N ASP A 66 15.90 7.38 19.85
CA ASP A 66 14.72 7.08 20.65
C ASP A 66 14.36 8.28 21.53
N ASN A 67 13.15 8.82 21.33
CA ASN A 67 12.62 9.96 22.05
C ASN A 67 11.56 9.58 23.10
N GLY A 68 11.32 8.30 23.35
CA GLY A 68 10.44 7.82 24.42
C GLY A 68 8.93 7.99 24.18
N GLU A 69 8.52 8.56 23.05
CA GLU A 69 7.14 8.47 22.52
C GLU A 69 7.10 7.37 21.44
N LEU A 70 5.97 7.16 20.74
CA LEU A 70 5.88 6.24 19.59
C LEU A 70 7.06 6.53 18.65
N SER A 71 8.15 5.78 18.83
CA SER A 71 9.45 6.32 18.47
C SER A 71 9.57 6.31 16.96
N GLY A 72 10.26 7.31 16.40
CA GLY A 72 10.56 7.30 14.98
C GLY A 72 11.07 5.93 14.52
N ALA A 73 11.88 5.26 15.36
CA ALA A 73 12.35 3.90 15.17
C ALA A 73 11.23 2.84 14.99
N ALA A 74 10.16 2.85 15.79
CA ALA A 74 9.06 1.90 15.64
C ALA A 74 8.33 2.04 14.28
N ILE A 75 8.21 3.27 13.77
CA ILE A 75 7.64 3.53 12.43
C ILE A 75 8.61 3.07 11.33
N CYS A 76 9.92 3.26 11.54
CA CYS A 76 10.96 2.76 10.63
C CYS A 76 10.95 1.23 10.54
N ASP A 77 10.88 0.54 11.68
CA ASP A 77 10.82 -0.93 11.74
C ASP A 77 9.56 -1.48 11.10
N MET A 78 8.42 -0.83 11.33
CA MET A 78 7.17 -1.17 10.65
C MET A 78 7.32 -1.00 9.13
N ALA A 79 7.91 0.10 8.65
CA ALA A 79 8.10 0.34 7.22
C ALA A 79 9.06 -0.68 6.59
N ARG A 80 10.22 -0.96 7.23
CA ARG A 80 11.18 -1.99 6.80
C ARG A 80 10.53 -3.38 6.75
N SER A 81 9.77 -3.74 7.78
CA SER A 81 9.03 -5.01 7.84
C SER A 81 7.98 -5.12 6.74
N ALA A 82 7.20 -4.04 6.52
CA ALA A 82 6.18 -4.00 5.49
C ALA A 82 6.78 -4.16 4.08
N ILE A 83 7.92 -3.53 3.78
CA ILE A 83 8.60 -3.69 2.47
C ILE A 83 9.13 -5.11 2.29
N THR A 84 9.71 -5.72 3.33
CA THR A 84 10.26 -7.08 3.27
C THR A 84 9.20 -8.14 2.95
N LEU A 85 7.95 -7.93 3.37
CA LEU A 85 6.85 -8.85 3.08
C LEU A 85 6.41 -8.86 1.60
N VAL A 86 6.74 -7.82 0.84
CA VAL A 86 6.32 -7.64 -0.57
C VAL A 86 7.47 -7.78 -1.56
N GLY A 87 8.70 -7.97 -1.06
CA GLY A 87 9.95 -8.07 -1.83
C GLY A 87 10.36 -9.50 -2.15
#